data_AF-A0A843CTQ5-F1
#
_entry.id   AF-A0A843CTQ5-F1
#
_cell.length_a   1.000
_cell.length_b   1.000
_cell.length_c   1.000
_cell.angle_alpha   90.00
_cell.angle_beta   90.00
_cell.angle_gamma   90.00
#
_symmetry.space_group_name_H-M   'P 1'
#
loop_
_entity.id
_entity.type
_entity.pdbx_description
1 polymer ?
#
loop_
_entity_poly.entity_id
_entity_poly.type
_entity_poly.pdbx_seq_one_letter_code
_entity_poly.pdbx_strand_id
1 'polypeptide(L)'
;ELIPLSKVATGISDEMLDILYDMLKDIVISESKNTVTFEPDTVFEVGYAEIQKSPTYEAGYALRFPRFIRLRDDKSVEEIETLQSIENRFAEQTKRLQG
;
A
#
# COMPACT_ATOMS: atom_id res chain seq x y z
N GLU A 1 -9.25 -2.61 -11.87
CA GLU A 1 -8.45 -1.38 -11.89
C GLU A 1 -7.87 -1.16 -10.49
N LEU A 2 -6.62 -0.70 -10.40
CA LEU A 2 -5.95 -0.43 -9.12
C LEU A 2 -6.13 1.04 -8.77
N ILE A 3 -6.61 1.30 -7.55
CA ILE A 3 -6.88 2.66 -7.08
C ILE A 3 -5.86 3.02 -6.00
N PRO A 4 -5.12 4.13 -6.13
CA PRO A 4 -4.18 4.58 -5.11
C PRO A 4 -4.88 4.86 -3.77
N LEU A 5 -4.35 4.29 -2.68
CA LEU A 5 -4.88 4.45 -1.32
C LEU A 5 -3.96 5.25 -0.39
N SER A 6 -2.65 4.97 -0.42
CA SER A 6 -1.69 5.64 0.47
C SER A 6 -0.27 5.50 -0.06
N LYS A 7 0.65 6.28 0.49
CA LYS A 7 2.09 6.18 0.24
C LYS A 7 2.78 5.60 1.46
N VAL A 8 3.64 4.61 1.23
CA VAL A 8 4.45 3.95 2.27
C VAL A 8 5.91 4.32 2.06
N ALA A 9 6.56 4.82 3.10
CA ALA A 9 7.97 5.22 3.06
C ALA A 9 8.75 4.77 4.31
N THR A 10 8.12 3.99 5.20
CA THR A 10 8.71 3.56 6.46
C THR A 10 8.63 2.05 6.62
N GLY A 11 9.52 1.47 7.43
CA GLY A 11 9.53 0.03 7.72
C GLY A 11 10.36 -0.81 6.76
N ILE A 12 11.02 -0.19 5.80
CA ILE A 12 11.93 -0.84 4.86
C ILE A 12 13.34 -0.69 5.43
N SER A 13 14.01 -1.81 5.74
CA SER A 13 15.43 -1.80 6.11
C SER A 13 16.30 -1.65 4.86
N ASP A 14 17.56 -1.27 5.03
CA ASP A 14 18.52 -1.16 3.91
C ASP A 14 18.66 -2.51 3.17
N GLU A 15 18.76 -3.63 3.91
CA GLU A 15 18.80 -4.98 3.32
C GLU A 15 17.54 -5.29 2.49
N MET A 16 16.36 -4.89 2.97
CA MET A 16 15.12 -5.09 2.23
C MET A 16 15.05 -4.17 1.01
N LEU A 17 15.60 -2.95 1.11
CA LEU A 17 15.65 -2.03 0.00
C LEU A 17 16.49 -2.58 -1.16
N ASP A 18 17.62 -3.21 -0.86
CA ASP A 18 18.47 -3.87 -1.85
C ASP A 18 17.72 -5.03 -2.55
N ILE A 19 17.00 -5.86 -1.77
CA ILE A 19 16.15 -6.93 -2.33
C ILE A 19 15.06 -6.36 -3.24
N LEU A 20 14.35 -5.33 -2.80
CA LEU A 20 13.31 -4.69 -3.60
C LEU A 20 13.88 -4.06 -4.87
N TYR A 21 15.06 -3.44 -4.80
CA TYR A 21 15.73 -2.90 -5.98
C TYR A 21 16.03 -3.99 -7.00
N ASP A 22 16.63 -5.09 -6.56
CA ASP A 22 16.97 -6.20 -7.45
C ASP A 22 15.74 -6.87 -8.08
N MET A 23 14.61 -6.93 -7.35
CA MET A 23 13.37 -7.46 -7.88
C MET A 23 12.66 -6.50 -8.84
N LEU A 24 12.57 -5.22 -8.49
CA LEU A 24 11.72 -4.26 -9.21
C LEU A 24 12.40 -3.66 -10.44
N LYS A 25 13.73 -3.63 -10.50
CA LYS A 25 14.47 -3.02 -11.63
C LYS A 25 14.13 -3.63 -12.99
N ASP A 26 13.77 -4.92 -13.03
CA ASP A 26 13.49 -5.65 -14.27
C ASP A 26 12.06 -5.44 -14.78
N ILE A 27 11.17 -4.90 -13.95
CA ILE A 27 9.74 -4.65 -14.27
C ILE A 27 9.39 -3.16 -14.37
N VAL A 28 10.40 -2.30 -14.55
CA VAL A 28 10.22 -0.86 -14.74
C VAL A 28 9.52 -0.58 -16.07
N ILE A 29 8.42 0.17 -16.02
CA ILE A 29 7.67 0.60 -17.22
C ILE A 29 7.91 2.06 -17.59
N SER A 30 8.29 2.91 -16.64
CA SER A 30 8.68 4.29 -16.92
C SER A 30 9.49 4.90 -15.78
N GLU A 31 10.38 5.83 -16.14
CA GLU A 31 11.19 6.60 -15.21
C GLU A 31 11.07 8.10 -15.52
N SER A 32 10.88 8.91 -14.49
CA SER A 32 10.81 10.36 -14.62
C SER A 32 11.37 11.05 -13.38
N LYS A 33 12.53 11.72 -13.53
CA LYS A 33 13.25 12.45 -12.48
C LYS A 33 13.46 11.61 -11.21
N ASN A 34 12.49 11.64 -10.30
CA ASN A 34 12.52 11.01 -8.98
C ASN A 34 11.38 9.99 -8.79
N THR A 35 10.67 9.64 -9.86
CA THR A 35 9.56 8.69 -9.84
C THR A 35 9.86 7.57 -10.82
N VAL A 36 9.77 6.34 -10.34
CA VAL A 36 9.81 5.13 -11.16
C VAL A 36 8.44 4.46 -11.06
N THR A 37 7.91 4.03 -12.19
CA THR A 37 6.67 3.25 -12.27
C THR A 37 7.03 1.85 -12.73
N PHE A 38 6.44 0.85 -12.09
CA PHE A 38 6.66 -0.57 -12.34
C PHE A 38 5.37 -1.22 -12.80
N GLU A 39 5.47 -2.38 -13.45
CA GLU A 39 4.31 -3.25 -13.66
C GLU A 39 3.69 -3.59 -12.28
N PRO A 40 2.37 -3.50 -12.12
CA PRO A 40 1.74 -3.80 -10.85
C PRO A 40 1.58 -5.31 -10.68
N ASP A 41 2.65 -5.99 -10.27
CA ASP A 41 2.68 -7.44 -10.01
C ASP A 41 2.98 -7.80 -8.55
N THR A 42 3.59 -6.87 -7.81
CA THR A 42 4.18 -7.12 -6.51
C THR A 42 3.23 -6.72 -5.39
N VAL A 43 3.00 -7.62 -4.43
CA VAL A 43 2.10 -7.40 -3.28
C VAL A 43 2.90 -7.21 -1.99
N PHE A 44 2.55 -6.17 -1.24
CA PHE A 44 3.14 -5.86 0.06
C PHE A 44 2.14 -5.95 1.19
N GLU A 45 2.60 -6.42 2.34
CA GLU A 45 1.88 -6.30 3.60
C GLU A 45 2.24 -4.96 4.25
N VAL A 46 1.20 -4.16 4.54
CA VAL A 46 1.35 -2.82 5.11
C VAL A 46 0.60 -2.75 6.44
N GLY A 47 1.33 -2.47 7.51
CA GLY A 47 0.79 -2.16 8.82
C GLY A 47 0.40 -0.69 8.89
N TYR A 48 -0.63 -0.36 9.66
CA TYR A 48 -1.12 1.00 9.83
C TYR A 48 -1.78 1.16 11.20
N ALA A 49 -1.85 2.39 11.69
CA ALA A 49 -2.49 2.69 12.98
C ALA A 49 -4.02 2.75 12.86
N GLU A 50 -4.52 3.45 11.85
CA GLU A 50 -5.95 3.62 11.58
C GLU A 50 -6.19 3.98 10.11
N ILE A 51 -7.45 3.88 9.68
CA ILE A 51 -7.94 4.40 8.39
C ILE A 51 -8.56 5.78 8.63
N GLN A 52 -8.28 6.72 7.73
CA GLN A 52 -8.84 8.07 7.74
C GLN A 52 -9.42 8.44 6.37
N LYS A 53 -10.38 9.35 6.33
CA LYS A 53 -10.85 9.93 5.06
C LYS A 53 -9.77 10.83 4.46
N SER A 54 -9.61 10.77 3.15
CA SER A 54 -8.64 11.61 2.44
C SER A 54 -9.22 12.12 1.12
N PRO A 55 -9.20 13.45 0.86
CA PRO A 55 -9.57 13.99 -0.45
C PRO A 55 -8.42 13.86 -1.48
N THR A 56 -7.23 13.44 -1.06
CA THR A 56 -6.02 13.40 -1.90
C THR A 56 -5.95 12.13 -2.74
N TYR A 57 -6.48 11.03 -2.23
CA TYR A 57 -6.47 9.73 -2.91
C TYR A 57 -7.84 9.46 -3.52
N GLU A 58 -7.84 8.92 -4.72
CA GLU A 58 -9.08 8.56 -5.45
C GLU A 58 -9.94 7.56 -4.68
N ALA A 59 -9.30 6.72 -3.84
CA ALA A 59 -10.01 5.82 -2.92
C ALA A 59 -10.86 6.55 -1.86
N GLY A 60 -10.69 7.85 -1.63
CA GLY A 60 -11.39 8.60 -0.58
C GLY A 60 -10.91 8.31 0.85
N TYR A 61 -9.95 7.42 1.00
CA TYR A 61 -9.34 7.01 2.27
C TYR A 61 -7.82 7.04 2.20
N ALA A 62 -7.17 7.04 3.36
CA ALA A 62 -5.75 6.83 3.51
C ALA A 62 -5.43 6.06 4.80
N LEU A 63 -4.30 5.36 4.79
CA LEU A 63 -3.75 4.74 5.98
C LEU A 63 -2.97 5.76 6.82
N ARG A 64 -3.11 5.74 8.14
CA ARG A 64 -2.32 6.57 9.07
C ARG A 64 -1.08 5.80 9.52
N PHE A 65 0.07 6.47 9.42
CA PHE A 65 1.39 5.90 9.71
C PHE A 65 1.62 4.53 9.02
N PRO A 66 1.42 4.44 7.69
CA PRO A 66 1.62 3.19 7.00
C PRO A 66 3.10 2.78 7.04
N ARG A 67 3.33 1.50 7.30
CA ARG A 67 4.66 0.91 7.44
C ARG A 67 4.72 -0.40 6.68
N PHE A 68 5.75 -0.59 5.88
CA PHE A 68 6.06 -1.87 5.26
C PHE A 68 6.27 -2.94 6.35
N ILE A 69 5.68 -4.11 6.14
CA ILE A 69 5.85 -5.29 7.02
C ILE A 69 6.68 -6.35 6.30
N ARG A 70 6.23 -6.77 5.11
CA ARG A 70 6.91 -7.79 4.30
C ARG A 70 6.40 -7.81 2.86
N LEU A 71 7.17 -8.48 2.00
CA LEU A 71 6.71 -8.95 0.70
C LEU A 71 5.70 -10.10 0.88
N ARG A 72 4.69 -10.15 0.00
CA ARG A 72 3.69 -11.22 -0.10
C ARG A 72 3.89 -11.98 -1.41
N ASP A 73 4.96 -12.76 -1.46
CA ASP A 73 5.18 -13.75 -2.52
C ASP A 73 4.11 -14.86 -2.54
N ASP A 74 3.38 -15.00 -1.44
CA ASP A 74 2.23 -15.91 -1.28
C ASP A 74 0.91 -15.38 -1.85
N LYS A 75 0.87 -14.15 -2.40
CA LYS A 75 -0.36 -13.53 -2.91
C LYS A 75 -0.17 -12.90 -4.29
N SER A 76 -1.21 -13.00 -5.11
CA SER A 76 -1.33 -12.26 -6.36
C SER A 76 -2.03 -10.92 -6.18
N VAL A 77 -1.94 -10.06 -7.20
CA VAL A 77 -2.60 -8.74 -7.25
C VAL A 77 -4.12 -8.84 -7.16
N GLU A 78 -4.71 -9.97 -7.55
CA GLU A 78 -6.15 -10.21 -7.46
C GLU A 78 -6.62 -10.46 -6.01
N GLU A 79 -5.70 -10.79 -5.10
CA GLU A 79 -5.97 -11.12 -3.70
C GLU A 79 -5.66 -9.98 -2.72
N ILE A 80 -5.39 -8.79 -3.24
CA ILE A 80 -5.17 -7.58 -2.45
C ILE A 80 -6.47 -7.12 -1.79
N GLU A 81 -6.34 -6.20 -0.85
CA GLU A 81 -7.50 -5.57 -0.23
C GLU A 81 -8.35 -4.79 -1.25
N THR A 82 -9.67 -4.85 -1.07
CA THR A 82 -10.62 -4.12 -1.91
C THR A 82 -11.02 -2.80 -1.25
N LEU A 83 -11.44 -1.81 -2.06
CA LEU A 83 -11.97 -0.56 -1.53
C LEU A 83 -13.16 -0.79 -0.58
N GLN A 84 -14.05 -1.73 -0.93
CA GLN A 84 -15.18 -2.11 -0.07
C GLN A 84 -14.72 -2.67 1.28
N SER A 85 -13.66 -3.49 1.32
CA SER A 85 -13.07 -3.96 2.57
C SER A 85 -12.51 -2.82 3.42
N ILE A 86 -11.87 -1.83 2.79
CA ILE A 86 -11.36 -0.63 3.48
C ILE A 86 -12.50 0.19 4.09
N GLU A 87 -13.58 0.41 3.35
CA GLU A 87 -14.79 1.10 3.83
C GLU A 87 -15.40 0.40 5.04
N ASN A 88 -15.54 -0.93 4.97
CA ASN A 88 -16.05 -1.74 6.07
C ASN A 88 -15.15 -1.62 7.31
N ARG A 89 -13.83 -1.74 7.15
CA ARG A 89 -12.86 -1.59 8.25
C ARG A 89 -12.92 -0.19 8.86
N PHE A 90 -13.07 0.86 8.05
CA PHE A 90 -13.22 2.24 8.54
C PHE A 90 -14.51 2.43 9.35
N ALA A 91 -15.64 1.87 8.88
CA ALA A 91 -16.91 1.92 9.60
C ALA A 91 -16.81 1.21 10.96
N GLU A 92 -16.21 0.01 11.00
CA GLU A 92 -16.00 -0.73 12.25
C GLU A 92 -15.05 -0.01 13.21
N GLN A 93 -13.96 0.58 12.71
CA GLN A 93 -13.07 1.42 13.50
C GLN A 93 -13.82 2.61 14.12
N THR A 94 -14.64 3.30 13.33
CA THR A 94 -15.41 4.46 13.80
C THR A 94 -16.41 4.09 14.89
N LYS A 95 -17.10 2.95 14.76
CA LYS A 95 -18.01 2.43 15.79
C LYS A 95 -17.27 2.18 17.11
N ARG A 96 -16.08 1.57 17.06
CA ARG A 96 -15.25 1.26 18.25
C ARG A 96 -14.76 2.51 18.98
N LEU A 97 -14.61 3.64 18.29
CA LEU A 97 -14.18 4.91 18.90
C LEU A 97 -15.35 5.68 19.53
N GLN A 98 -16.59 5.33 19.19
CA GLN A 98 -17.81 6.02 19.67
C GLN A 98 -18.56 5.24 20.76
N GLY A 99 -18.24 3.95 20.95
CA GLY A 99 -18.77 3.11 22.03
C GLY A 99 -17.79 3.05 23.19
#